data_AF-A0A7U3YKN5-F1
#
_entry.id   AF-A0A7U3YKN5-F1
#
_cell.length_a   1.000
_cell.length_b   1.000
_cell.length_c   1.000
_cell.angle_alpha   90.00
_cell.angle_beta   90.00
_cell.angle_gamma   90.00
#
_symmetry.space_group_name_H-M   'P 1'
#
loop_
_entity.id
_entity.type
_entity.pdbx_description
1 polymer ?
#
loop_
_entity_poly.entity_id
_entity_poly.type
_entity_poly.pdbx_seq_one_letter_code
_entity_poly.pdbx_strand_id
1 'polypeptide(L)'
;MKKRLLTVWATGLFVLAASSGAQALTINSGAIEVGSIDTLLTSTISPNSGEEAEVNWVNGVLGTTYTVANYFKDDFDWDDPGFVNPWKTVDGSNNDGWAYDLLSDGGYFLIKTGNFKVVDSTGKEVQGVTLPDTFLYQNDPSEDWAVVSLSGIALHLNTYLAQNYSGQYSVAAFDLTKLSHLGEFNNPIPEPATMLLFGTGIAGLAAVARRRKN
;
A
#
# COMPACT_ATOMS: atom_id res chain seq x y z
N MET A 1 -41.69 14.19 34.85
CA MET A 1 -40.31 14.39 34.35
C MET A 1 -39.39 13.19 34.57
N LYS A 2 -39.42 12.52 35.74
CA LYS A 2 -38.56 11.36 36.06
C LYS A 2 -38.67 10.15 35.10
N LYS A 3 -39.88 9.88 34.56
CA LYS A 3 -40.11 8.75 33.64
C LYS A 3 -39.46 8.93 32.26
N ARG A 4 -39.40 10.15 31.73
CA ARG A 4 -38.81 10.45 30.41
C ARG A 4 -37.28 10.42 30.43
N LEU A 5 -36.66 10.80 31.55
CA LEU A 5 -35.22 10.68 31.73
C LEU A 5 -34.81 9.20 31.76
N LEU A 6 -35.54 8.36 32.50
CA LEU A 6 -35.24 6.93 32.61
C LEU A 6 -35.27 6.21 31.25
N THR A 7 -36.19 6.60 30.37
CA THR A 7 -36.27 6.04 29.01
C THR A 7 -35.06 6.41 28.18
N VAL A 8 -34.59 7.66 28.22
CA VAL A 8 -33.41 8.11 27.46
C VAL A 8 -32.13 7.40 27.91
N TRP A 9 -31.97 7.22 29.23
CA TRP A 9 -30.84 6.46 29.77
C TRP A 9 -30.91 4.98 29.41
N ALA A 10 -32.10 4.37 29.44
CA ALA A 10 -32.29 2.97 29.06
C ALA A 10 -32.01 2.72 27.58
N THR A 11 -32.44 3.63 26.69
CA THR A 11 -32.14 3.51 25.25
C THR A 11 -30.65 3.73 24.96
N GLY A 12 -29.99 4.66 25.65
CA GLY A 12 -28.55 4.90 25.51
C GLY A 12 -27.69 3.72 25.97
N LEU A 13 -28.06 3.08 27.09
CA LEU A 13 -27.35 1.89 27.58
C LEU A 13 -27.56 0.67 26.66
N PHE A 14 -28.73 0.55 26.03
CA PHE A 14 -29.03 -0.56 25.12
C PHE A 14 -28.24 -0.46 23.81
N VAL A 15 -27.97 0.76 23.33
CA VAL A 15 -27.11 0.99 22.15
C VAL A 15 -25.63 0.70 22.46
N LEU A 16 -25.17 0.97 23.69
CA LEU A 16 -23.81 0.63 24.14
C LEU A 16 -23.59 -0.86 24.40
N ALA A 17 -24.65 -1.61 24.76
CA ALA A 17 -24.56 -3.04 25.01
C ALA A 17 -24.61 -3.91 23.74
N ALA A 18 -24.93 -3.31 22.58
CA ALA A 18 -24.98 -4.00 21.30
C ALA A 18 -23.62 -4.04 20.56
N SER A 19 -22.54 -3.54 21.15
CA SER A 19 -21.18 -3.78 20.63
C SER A 19 -20.76 -5.21 20.98
N SER A 20 -21.29 -6.17 20.23
CA SER A 20 -20.84 -7.56 20.23
C SER A 20 -19.31 -7.59 20.14
N GLY A 21 -18.68 -8.32 21.07
CA GLY A 21 -17.24 -8.45 21.14
C GLY A 21 -16.65 -8.87 19.80
N ALA A 22 -15.84 -8.00 19.20
CA ALA A 22 -14.94 -8.37 18.14
C ALA A 22 -13.92 -9.35 18.73
N GLN A 23 -14.04 -10.62 18.35
CA GLN A 23 -13.02 -11.62 18.63
C GLN A 23 -11.88 -11.32 17.66
N ALA A 24 -10.82 -10.65 18.13
CA ALA A 24 -9.60 -10.53 17.35
C ALA A 24 -8.98 -11.93 17.25
N LEU A 25 -8.83 -12.45 16.03
CA LEU A 25 -7.96 -13.60 15.79
C LEU A 25 -6.53 -13.13 16.10
N THR A 26 -5.94 -13.66 17.17
CA THR A 26 -4.52 -13.40 17.46
C THR A 26 -3.67 -14.35 16.62
N ILE A 27 -3.03 -13.82 15.58
CA ILE A 27 -2.06 -14.55 14.77
C ILE A 27 -0.81 -14.80 15.60
N ASN A 28 -0.41 -16.07 15.68
CA ASN A 28 0.75 -16.53 16.42
C ASN A 28 1.82 -17.04 15.44
N SER A 29 2.60 -16.14 14.84
CA SER A 29 3.88 -16.46 14.18
C SER A 29 4.72 -15.28 13.64
N GLY A 30 4.32 -14.01 13.85
CA GLY A 30 5.03 -12.86 13.25
C GLY A 30 4.71 -12.62 11.78
N ALA A 31 3.87 -13.46 11.16
CA ALA A 31 3.15 -13.15 9.94
C ALA A 31 1.92 -12.28 10.25
N ILE A 32 1.47 -11.51 9.28
CA ILE A 32 0.28 -10.66 9.38
C ILE A 32 -0.84 -11.19 8.47
N GLU A 33 -2.09 -11.04 8.90
CA GLU A 33 -3.27 -11.27 8.08
C GLU A 33 -3.62 -9.91 7.46
N VAL A 34 -3.28 -9.81 6.19
CA VAL A 34 -3.63 -8.72 5.29
C VAL A 34 -4.36 -9.34 4.11
N GLY A 35 -5.06 -8.53 3.31
CA GLY A 35 -5.80 -9.00 2.14
C GLY A 35 -5.00 -9.83 1.12
N SER A 36 -5.61 -10.03 -0.05
CA SER A 36 -4.95 -10.77 -1.14
C SER A 36 -3.76 -10.00 -1.75
N ILE A 37 -2.90 -10.73 -2.48
CA ILE A 37 -1.85 -10.10 -3.31
C ILE A 37 -2.47 -9.10 -4.28
N ASP A 38 -1.88 -7.91 -4.33
CA ASP A 38 -2.30 -6.80 -5.18
C ASP A 38 -2.06 -7.08 -6.66
N THR A 39 -2.84 -6.39 -7.48
CA THR A 39 -2.81 -6.61 -8.93
C THR A 39 -1.67 -5.81 -9.55
N LEU A 40 -0.66 -6.49 -10.11
CA LEU A 40 0.33 -5.86 -10.98
C LEU A 40 -0.36 -5.36 -12.26
N LEU A 41 -0.41 -4.04 -12.46
CA LEU A 41 -1.03 -3.42 -13.63
C LEU A 41 -0.07 -3.39 -14.81
N THR A 42 1.16 -2.93 -14.59
CA THR A 42 2.15 -2.75 -15.63
C THR A 42 3.56 -2.59 -15.03
N SER A 43 4.56 -2.64 -15.90
CA SER A 43 5.95 -2.40 -15.54
C SER A 43 6.66 -1.62 -16.64
N THR A 44 7.67 -0.84 -16.29
CA THR A 44 8.52 -0.14 -17.24
C THR A 44 10.00 -0.30 -16.92
N ILE A 45 10.83 -0.06 -17.93
CA ILE A 45 12.26 0.21 -17.75
C ILE A 45 12.37 1.71 -17.50
N SER A 46 12.71 2.13 -16.28
CA SER A 46 12.82 3.54 -15.93
C SER A 46 14.28 3.99 -15.84
N PRO A 47 14.85 4.61 -16.90
CA PRO A 47 16.23 5.10 -16.87
C PRO A 47 16.43 6.29 -15.92
N ASN A 48 15.33 6.97 -15.53
CA ASN A 48 15.35 8.09 -14.59
C ASN A 48 14.66 7.69 -13.28
N SER A 49 15.29 8.05 -12.16
CA SER A 49 14.83 7.73 -10.79
C SER A 49 14.22 8.93 -10.06
N GLY A 50 13.91 9.99 -10.79
CA GLY A 50 13.31 11.20 -10.21
C GLY A 50 11.81 11.00 -10.00
N GLU A 51 11.32 11.47 -8.84
CA GLU A 51 9.91 11.40 -8.46
C GLU A 51 8.98 11.96 -9.54
N GLU A 52 9.36 13.08 -10.17
CA GLU A 52 8.59 13.67 -11.26
C GLU A 52 8.45 12.73 -12.47
N ALA A 53 9.48 11.97 -12.80
CA ALA A 53 9.42 11.01 -13.91
C ALA A 53 8.49 9.83 -13.57
N GLU A 54 8.55 9.34 -12.34
CA GLU A 54 7.71 8.25 -11.83
C GLU A 54 6.23 8.67 -11.78
N VAL A 55 5.95 9.86 -11.22
CA VAL A 55 4.60 10.44 -11.18
C VAL A 55 4.04 10.65 -12.59
N ASN A 56 4.84 11.20 -13.51
CA ASN A 56 4.40 11.41 -14.89
C ASN A 56 4.12 10.10 -15.62
N TRP A 57 4.94 9.06 -15.38
CA TRP A 57 4.69 7.73 -15.93
C TRP A 57 3.39 7.14 -15.39
N VAL A 58 3.17 7.19 -14.08
CA VAL A 58 1.94 6.68 -13.44
C VAL A 58 0.70 7.43 -13.95
N ASN A 59 0.77 8.76 -14.06
CA ASN A 59 -0.30 9.55 -14.68
C ASN A 59 -0.58 9.12 -16.12
N GLY A 60 0.45 8.81 -16.89
CA GLY A 60 0.33 8.31 -18.25
C GLY A 60 -0.34 6.93 -18.34
N VAL A 61 -0.11 6.06 -17.36
CA VAL A 61 -0.73 4.73 -17.28
C VAL A 61 -2.19 4.81 -16.81
N LEU A 62 -2.44 5.58 -15.76
CA LEU A 62 -3.74 5.60 -15.06
C LEU A 62 -4.71 6.67 -15.62
N GLY A 63 -4.22 7.63 -16.40
CA GLY A 63 -5.00 8.78 -16.84
C GLY A 63 -5.33 9.76 -15.70
N THR A 64 -4.50 9.80 -14.66
CA THR A 64 -4.64 10.66 -13.48
C THR A 64 -3.83 11.95 -13.62
N THR A 65 -3.94 12.84 -12.63
CA THR A 65 -3.22 14.11 -12.57
C THR A 65 -2.51 14.29 -11.23
N TYR A 66 -1.88 13.23 -10.73
CA TYR A 66 -1.05 13.30 -9.54
C TYR A 66 0.10 14.29 -9.74
N THR A 67 0.51 14.91 -8.65
CA THR A 67 1.72 15.72 -8.57
C THR A 67 2.71 15.05 -7.63
N VAL A 68 3.94 15.54 -7.57
CA VAL A 68 4.93 15.05 -6.58
C VAL A 68 4.40 15.20 -5.14
N ALA A 69 3.50 16.16 -4.87
CA ALA A 69 2.87 16.29 -3.56
C ALA A 69 1.88 15.16 -3.20
N ASN A 70 1.48 14.35 -4.18
CA ASN A 70 0.65 13.16 -3.99
C ASN A 70 1.49 11.89 -3.84
N TYR A 71 2.80 11.98 -4.07
CA TYR A 71 3.69 10.85 -4.10
C TYR A 71 4.49 10.79 -2.80
N PHE A 72 4.32 9.71 -2.07
CA PHE A 72 5.13 9.44 -0.89
C PHE A 72 6.08 8.30 -1.21
N LYS A 73 7.37 8.55 -1.04
CA LYS A 73 8.43 7.63 -1.36
C LYS A 73 9.11 7.16 -0.09
N ASP A 74 9.24 5.85 0.08
CA ASP A 74 10.03 5.24 1.13
C ASP A 74 11.19 4.44 0.52
N ASP A 75 12.41 4.94 0.74
CA ASP A 75 13.64 4.36 0.22
C ASP A 75 14.17 3.25 1.15
N PHE A 76 14.62 2.15 0.55
CA PHE A 76 15.13 0.99 1.28
C PHE A 76 16.65 0.94 1.22
N ASP A 77 17.31 1.18 2.36
CA ASP A 77 18.77 1.11 2.48
C ASP A 77 19.20 -0.22 3.11
N TRP A 78 19.18 -1.29 2.33
CA TRP A 78 19.50 -2.64 2.80
C TRP A 78 20.95 -2.82 3.30
N ASP A 79 21.85 -1.91 2.93
CA ASP A 79 23.25 -1.94 3.35
C ASP A 79 23.49 -1.16 4.65
N ASP A 80 22.53 -0.33 5.10
CA ASP A 80 22.62 0.36 6.38
C ASP A 80 22.37 -0.62 7.55
N PRO A 81 23.33 -0.80 8.48
CA PRO A 81 23.15 -1.64 9.65
C PRO A 81 22.01 -1.19 10.59
N GLY A 82 21.56 0.06 10.47
CA GLY A 82 20.39 0.58 11.19
C GLY A 82 19.05 0.33 10.50
N PHE A 83 19.05 -0.14 9.25
CA PHE A 83 17.83 -0.34 8.48
C PHE A 83 17.01 -1.51 9.03
N VAL A 84 15.73 -1.24 9.26
CA VAL A 84 14.76 -2.24 9.70
C VAL A 84 13.90 -2.61 8.52
N ASN A 85 13.88 -3.90 8.15
CA ASN A 85 13.03 -4.40 7.08
C ASN A 85 11.55 -4.01 7.34
N PRO A 86 10.94 -3.14 6.50
CA PRO A 86 9.56 -2.73 6.69
C PRO A 86 8.58 -3.83 6.28
N TRP A 87 8.99 -4.75 5.39
CA TRP A 87 8.16 -5.80 4.85
C TRP A 87 7.87 -6.91 5.87
N LYS A 88 6.62 -7.36 5.91
CA LYS A 88 6.15 -8.48 6.74
C LYS A 88 5.70 -9.63 5.86
N THR A 89 5.95 -10.86 6.29
CA THR A 89 5.40 -12.04 5.62
C THR A 89 3.89 -12.12 5.82
N VAL A 90 3.16 -12.46 4.77
CA VAL A 90 1.70 -12.63 4.82
C VAL A 90 1.33 -14.06 5.22
N ASP A 91 0.44 -14.21 6.20
CA ASP A 91 -0.03 -15.52 6.62
C ASP A 91 -0.82 -16.22 5.51
N GLY A 92 -0.71 -17.55 5.41
CA GLY A 92 -1.39 -18.33 4.36
C GLY A 92 -0.83 -18.15 2.93
N SER A 93 0.22 -17.33 2.74
CA SER A 93 0.80 -17.04 1.41
C SER A 93 1.89 -18.02 0.94
N ASN A 94 2.07 -19.16 1.60
CA ASN A 94 3.15 -20.12 1.34
C ASN A 94 4.58 -19.49 1.33
N ASN A 95 4.81 -18.46 2.15
CA ASN A 95 6.06 -17.69 2.25
C ASN A 95 6.43 -16.84 1.02
N ASP A 96 5.48 -16.58 0.12
CA ASP A 96 5.73 -15.76 -1.08
C ASP A 96 5.07 -14.37 -1.02
N GLY A 97 4.06 -14.19 -0.16
CA GLY A 97 3.39 -12.92 0.07
C GLY A 97 4.16 -12.04 1.06
N TRP A 98 4.40 -10.80 0.65
CA TRP A 98 5.04 -9.77 1.43
C TRP A 98 4.17 -8.53 1.49
N ALA A 99 4.04 -7.95 2.67
CA ALA A 99 3.18 -6.83 2.94
C ALA A 99 3.96 -5.65 3.50
N TYR A 100 3.63 -4.46 3.03
CA TYR A 100 4.18 -3.19 3.45
C TYR A 100 3.04 -2.27 3.91
N ASP A 101 3.21 -1.65 5.08
CA ASP A 101 2.20 -0.77 5.70
C ASP A 101 2.19 0.57 4.97
N LEU A 102 1.11 0.87 4.26
CA LEU A 102 0.98 2.11 3.49
C LEU A 102 0.62 3.26 4.43
N LEU A 103 1.11 4.48 4.13
CA LEU A 103 0.76 5.65 4.95
C LEU A 103 -0.66 6.15 4.65
N SER A 104 -1.31 5.63 3.60
CA SER A 104 -2.72 5.90 3.31
C SER A 104 -3.44 4.72 2.64
N ASP A 105 -4.76 4.84 2.59
CA ASP A 105 -5.71 3.98 1.87
C ASP A 105 -5.60 4.10 0.32
N GLY A 106 -4.45 4.56 -0.17
CA GLY A 106 -4.17 4.82 -1.57
C GLY A 106 -4.43 3.59 -2.44
N GLY A 107 -5.13 3.79 -3.57
CA GLY A 107 -5.49 2.71 -4.48
C GLY A 107 -4.34 2.21 -5.38
N TYR A 108 -3.19 2.87 -5.38
CA TYR A 108 -2.05 2.52 -6.21
C TYR A 108 -0.72 2.79 -5.51
N PHE A 109 0.23 1.90 -5.75
CA PHE A 109 1.62 2.07 -5.36
C PHE A 109 2.52 1.51 -6.45
N LEU A 110 3.74 2.02 -6.53
CA LEU A 110 4.80 1.47 -7.34
C LEU A 110 5.88 0.87 -6.45
N ILE A 111 6.51 -0.17 -6.97
CA ILE A 111 7.74 -0.72 -6.41
C ILE A 111 8.83 -0.52 -7.45
N LYS A 112 9.94 0.07 -7.03
CA LYS A 112 11.15 0.11 -7.83
C LYS A 112 12.16 -0.88 -7.30
N THR A 113 12.89 -1.50 -8.19
CA THR A 113 13.95 -2.46 -7.87
C THR A 113 15.30 -1.98 -8.39
N GLY A 114 16.37 -2.51 -7.81
CA GLY A 114 17.69 -2.45 -8.42
C GLY A 114 17.78 -3.31 -9.68
N ASN A 115 18.94 -3.27 -10.32
CA ASN A 115 19.18 -4.03 -11.54
C ASN A 115 19.11 -5.55 -11.28
N PHE A 116 18.34 -6.22 -12.12
CA PHE A 116 18.27 -7.67 -12.17
C PHE A 116 19.43 -8.25 -12.97
N LYS A 117 19.92 -9.39 -12.50
CA LYS A 117 20.85 -10.22 -13.29
C LYS A 117 20.04 -11.19 -14.14
N VAL A 118 20.41 -11.30 -15.40
CA VAL A 118 19.83 -12.28 -16.33
C VAL A 118 20.85 -13.37 -16.56
N VAL A 119 20.42 -14.62 -16.53
CA VAL A 119 21.27 -15.79 -16.79
C VAL A 119 20.75 -16.60 -17.97
N ASP A 120 21.64 -17.29 -18.65
CA ASP A 120 21.29 -18.27 -19.69
C ASP A 120 20.96 -19.65 -19.09
N SER A 121 20.61 -20.61 -19.97
CA SER A 121 20.35 -22.02 -19.60
C SER A 121 21.50 -22.72 -18.86
N THR A 122 22.72 -22.16 -18.88
CA THR A 122 23.90 -22.68 -18.16
C THR A 122 24.13 -21.98 -16.82
N GLY A 123 23.30 -20.99 -16.48
CA GLY A 123 23.43 -20.16 -15.28
C GLY A 123 24.44 -19.02 -15.41
N LYS A 124 24.96 -18.74 -16.62
CA LYS A 124 25.93 -17.67 -16.84
C LYS A 124 25.24 -16.34 -17.06
N GLU A 125 25.74 -15.28 -16.42
CA GLU A 125 25.21 -13.92 -16.58
C GLU A 125 25.31 -13.44 -18.05
N VAL A 126 24.20 -12.91 -18.56
CA VAL A 126 24.05 -12.39 -19.92
C VAL A 126 24.05 -10.86 -19.87
N GLN A 127 24.89 -10.24 -20.70
CA GLN A 127 24.98 -8.79 -20.81
C GLN A 127 24.07 -8.25 -21.93
N GLY A 128 23.69 -6.97 -21.84
CA GLY A 128 22.88 -6.29 -22.86
C GLY A 128 21.39 -6.61 -22.84
N VAL A 129 20.92 -7.30 -21.80
CA VAL A 129 19.49 -7.53 -21.54
C VAL A 129 19.04 -6.54 -20.47
N THR A 130 18.01 -5.76 -20.78
CA THR A 130 17.38 -4.83 -19.84
C THR A 130 15.99 -5.33 -19.49
N LEU A 131 15.69 -5.28 -18.19
CA LEU A 131 14.44 -5.72 -17.60
C LEU A 131 13.69 -4.54 -17.00
N PRO A 132 12.34 -4.59 -16.97
CA PRO A 132 11.57 -3.66 -16.17
C PRO A 132 12.05 -3.66 -14.72
N ASP A 133 12.23 -2.46 -14.16
CA ASP A 133 12.70 -2.22 -12.80
C ASP A 133 11.66 -1.48 -11.96
N THR A 134 10.60 -0.98 -12.60
CA THR A 134 9.55 -0.20 -11.96
C THR A 134 8.21 -0.88 -12.25
N PHE A 135 7.48 -1.22 -11.20
CA PHE A 135 6.26 -2.03 -11.25
C PHE A 135 5.12 -1.26 -10.59
N LEU A 136 4.01 -1.05 -11.29
CA LEU A 136 2.83 -0.36 -10.77
C LEU A 136 1.76 -1.37 -10.38
N TYR A 137 1.28 -1.25 -9.15
CA TYR A 137 0.24 -2.09 -8.57
C TYR A 137 -1.03 -1.29 -8.31
N GLN A 138 -2.16 -1.99 -8.41
CA GLN A 138 -3.43 -1.53 -7.86
C GLN A 138 -3.63 -2.22 -6.52
N ASN A 139 -3.70 -1.41 -5.47
CA ASN A 139 -4.02 -1.82 -4.11
C ASN A 139 -5.53 -2.09 -3.98
N ASP A 140 -5.92 -3.01 -3.10
CA ASP A 140 -7.30 -3.08 -2.64
C ASP A 140 -7.60 -1.91 -1.69
N PRO A 141 -8.52 -0.99 -2.03
CA PRO A 141 -8.80 0.18 -1.19
C PRO A 141 -9.43 -0.15 0.18
N SER A 142 -9.77 -1.41 0.46
CA SER A 142 -10.16 -1.82 1.82
C SER A 142 -8.98 -2.15 2.72
N GLU A 143 -7.76 -2.17 2.20
CA GLU A 143 -6.55 -2.61 2.88
C GLU A 143 -5.50 -1.49 2.85
N ASP A 144 -5.00 -1.08 4.02
CA ASP A 144 -3.90 -0.10 4.14
C ASP A 144 -2.52 -0.74 3.92
N TRP A 145 -2.45 -1.82 3.13
CA TRP A 145 -1.25 -2.64 2.97
C TRP A 145 -0.98 -2.92 1.50
N ALA A 146 0.24 -2.62 1.05
CA ALA A 146 0.74 -3.11 -0.23
C ALA A 146 1.17 -4.58 -0.08
N VAL A 147 0.46 -5.49 -0.74
CA VAL A 147 0.71 -6.93 -0.70
C VAL A 147 1.23 -7.41 -2.05
N VAL A 148 2.47 -7.90 -2.09
CA VAL A 148 3.11 -8.37 -3.32
C VAL A 148 3.66 -9.78 -3.21
N SER A 149 3.84 -10.41 -4.37
CA SER A 149 4.48 -11.72 -4.51
C SER A 149 5.81 -11.57 -5.25
N LEU A 150 6.90 -12.01 -4.61
CA LEU A 150 8.22 -11.95 -5.24
C LEU A 150 8.33 -12.94 -6.40
N SER A 151 7.73 -14.12 -6.26
CA SER A 151 7.65 -15.09 -7.36
C SER A 151 6.80 -14.57 -8.52
N GLY A 152 5.76 -13.78 -8.24
CA GLY A 152 4.94 -13.10 -9.23
C GLY A 152 5.73 -12.09 -10.07
N ILE A 153 6.57 -11.27 -9.42
CA ILE A 153 7.51 -10.37 -10.11
C ILE A 153 8.49 -11.17 -10.98
N ALA A 154 9.08 -12.24 -10.43
CA ALA A 154 10.02 -13.08 -11.18
C ALA A 154 9.36 -13.74 -12.40
N LEU A 155 8.13 -14.22 -12.27
CA LEU A 155 7.34 -14.79 -13.36
C LEU A 155 7.04 -13.74 -14.44
N HIS A 156 6.63 -12.54 -14.05
CA HIS A 156 6.40 -11.42 -14.96
C HIS A 156 7.65 -11.08 -15.77
N LEU A 157 8.80 -11.00 -15.11
CA LEU A 157 10.09 -10.71 -15.76
C LEU A 157 10.54 -11.84 -16.70
N ASN A 158 10.37 -13.11 -16.31
CA ASN A 158 10.66 -14.24 -17.21
C ASN A 158 9.74 -14.25 -18.43
N THR A 159 8.48 -13.84 -18.27
CA THR A 159 7.54 -13.67 -19.38
C THR A 159 7.99 -12.54 -20.30
N TYR A 160 8.42 -11.40 -19.74
CA TYR A 160 9.00 -10.30 -20.51
C TYR A 160 10.24 -10.74 -21.30
N LEU A 161 11.13 -11.54 -20.70
CA LEU A 161 12.31 -12.09 -21.39
C LEU A 161 11.92 -12.92 -22.60
N ALA A 162 10.98 -13.86 -22.42
CA ALA A 162 10.53 -14.75 -23.49
C ALA A 162 9.84 -14.00 -24.64
N GLN A 163 9.21 -12.84 -24.36
CA GLN A 163 8.54 -12.02 -25.36
C GLN A 163 9.49 -11.10 -26.13
N ASN A 164 10.54 -10.60 -25.48
CA ASN A 164 11.40 -9.54 -26.05
C ASN A 164 12.78 -10.04 -26.50
N TYR A 165 13.18 -11.24 -26.10
CA TYR A 165 14.49 -11.81 -26.44
C TYR A 165 14.34 -13.24 -26.95
N SER A 166 15.17 -13.62 -27.93
CA SER A 166 15.13 -14.94 -28.56
C SER A 166 15.94 -16.02 -27.83
N GLY A 167 16.68 -15.65 -26.78
CA GLY A 167 17.49 -16.58 -25.99
C GLY A 167 16.69 -17.26 -24.88
N GLN A 168 17.14 -18.46 -24.48
CA GLN A 168 16.65 -19.10 -23.26
C GLN A 168 17.29 -18.42 -22.05
N TYR A 169 16.60 -17.39 -21.56
CA TYR A 169 17.05 -16.57 -20.44
C TYR A 169 16.08 -16.68 -19.27
N SER A 170 16.61 -16.50 -18.07
CA SER A 170 15.83 -16.36 -16.85
C SER A 170 16.42 -15.29 -15.94
N VAL A 171 15.59 -14.72 -15.07
CA VAL A 171 16.07 -13.86 -13.99
C VAL A 171 16.84 -14.72 -12.97
N ALA A 172 17.98 -14.23 -12.50
CA ALA A 172 18.69 -14.83 -11.37
C ALA A 172 17.83 -14.75 -10.08
N ALA A 173 18.30 -15.39 -9.01
CA ALA A 173 17.60 -15.35 -7.72
C ALA A 173 17.23 -13.91 -7.31
N PHE A 174 15.97 -13.73 -6.92
CA PHE A 174 15.35 -12.47 -6.53
C PHE A 174 14.87 -12.57 -5.08
N ASP A 175 15.16 -11.54 -4.30
CA ASP A 175 14.76 -11.41 -2.91
C ASP A 175 14.41 -9.93 -2.61
N LEU A 176 13.95 -9.66 -1.39
CA LEU A 176 13.57 -8.32 -0.96
C LEU A 176 14.71 -7.29 -1.04
N THR A 177 15.97 -7.71 -0.95
CA THR A 177 17.11 -6.78 -0.99
C THR A 177 17.27 -6.09 -2.34
N LYS A 178 16.56 -6.58 -3.36
CA LYS A 178 16.47 -5.94 -4.67
C LYS A 178 15.45 -4.82 -4.74
N LEU A 179 14.56 -4.67 -3.76
CA LEU A 179 13.62 -3.56 -3.73
C LEU A 179 14.39 -2.30 -3.36
N SER A 180 14.31 -1.24 -4.18
CA SER A 180 14.99 0.03 -3.92
C SER A 180 14.12 0.98 -3.13
N HIS A 181 12.83 1.06 -3.47
CA HIS A 181 11.86 1.88 -2.75
C HIS A 181 10.44 1.47 -3.12
N LEU A 182 9.51 1.89 -2.27
CA LEU A 182 8.09 1.91 -2.55
C LEU A 182 7.63 3.36 -2.71
N GLY A 183 6.75 3.58 -3.68
CA GLY A 183 6.16 4.88 -3.93
C GLY A 183 4.64 4.78 -3.95
N GLU A 184 3.95 5.38 -2.99
CA GLU A 184 2.49 5.35 -2.89
C GLU A 184 1.87 6.65 -3.42
N PHE A 185 0.66 6.53 -3.98
CA PHE A 185 -0.08 7.65 -4.57
C PHE A 185 -1.33 7.95 -3.75
N ASN A 186 -1.28 9.07 -3.06
CA ASN A 186 -2.35 9.46 -2.14
C ASN A 186 -3.13 10.61 -2.76
N ASN A 187 -4.44 10.40 -2.91
CA ASN A 187 -5.35 11.53 -3.08
C ASN A 187 -5.45 12.25 -1.73
N PRO A 188 -5.34 13.58 -1.66
CA PRO A 188 -5.53 14.29 -0.41
C PRO A 188 -6.94 13.96 0.11
N ILE A 189 -7.01 13.25 1.23
CA ILE A 189 -8.28 12.92 1.86
C ILE A 189 -8.95 14.26 2.20
N PRO A 190 -10.15 14.56 1.67
CA PRO A 190 -10.89 15.75 2.07
C PRO A 190 -11.04 15.73 3.59
N GLU A 191 -10.71 16.84 4.26
CA GLU A 191 -10.73 16.91 5.73
C GLU A 191 -11.96 16.20 6.30
N PRO A 192 -11.80 15.29 7.28
CA PRO A 192 -12.90 14.45 7.73
C PRO A 192 -14.13 15.28 8.09
N ALA A 193 -15.31 14.89 7.61
CA ALA A 193 -16.58 15.54 7.95
C ALA A 193 -16.79 15.66 9.48
N THR A 194 -16.05 14.89 10.28
CA THR A 194 -15.88 15.00 11.72
C THR A 194 -15.40 16.37 12.19
N MET A 195 -14.53 17.07 11.45
CA MET A 195 -14.09 18.45 11.80
C MET A 195 -15.23 19.46 11.60
N LEU A 196 -16.01 19.30 10.53
CA LEU A 196 -17.23 20.07 10.32
C LEU A 196 -18.30 19.75 11.37
N LEU A 197 -18.49 18.47 11.70
CA LEU A 197 -19.42 18.01 12.74
C LEU A 197 -19.01 18.51 14.13
N PHE A 198 -17.72 18.50 14.42
CA PHE A 198 -17.14 19.04 15.64
C PHE A 198 -17.36 20.56 15.72
N GLY A 199 -17.06 21.29 14.65
CA GLY A 199 -17.29 22.73 14.55
C GLY A 199 -18.77 23.12 14.70
N THR A 200 -19.65 22.41 14.00
CA THR A 200 -21.11 22.62 14.10
C THR A 200 -21.67 22.20 15.46
N GLY A 201 -21.12 21.16 16.10
CA GLY A 201 -21.45 20.76 17.46
C GLY A 201 -21.14 21.85 18.49
N ILE A 202 -19.95 22.46 18.40
CA ILE A 202 -19.56 23.61 19.25
C ILE A 202 -20.47 24.81 18.98
N ALA A 203 -20.75 25.14 17.72
CA ALA A 203 -21.63 26.25 17.37
C ALA A 203 -23.07 26.04 17.90
N GLY A 204 -23.59 24.82 17.84
CA GLY A 204 -24.89 24.44 18.41
C GLY A 204 -24.93 24.61 19.94
N LEU A 205 -23.89 24.18 20.64
CA LEU A 205 -23.76 24.36 22.09
C LEU A 205 -23.71 25.84 22.49
N ALA A 206 -22.94 26.66 21.75
CA ALA A 206 -22.87 28.10 21.97
C ALA A 206 -24.23 28.78 21.75
N ALA A 207 -24.99 28.38 20.72
CA ALA A 207 -26.33 28.90 20.46
C ALA A 207 -27.34 28.56 21.58
N VAL A 208 -27.29 27.34 22.12
CA VAL A 208 -28.14 26.92 23.25
C VAL A 208 -27.75 27.65 24.54
N ALA A 209 -26.46 27.83 24.81
CA ALA A 209 -25.98 28.58 25.98
C ALA A 209 -26.44 30.04 25.95
N ARG A 210 -26.44 30.68 24.76
CA ARG A 210 -26.94 32.05 24.58
C ARG A 210 -28.43 32.17 24.89
N ARG A 211 -29.23 31.17 24.51
CA ARG A 211 -30.68 31.13 24.75
C ARG A 211 -31.08 30.93 26.22
N ARG A 212 -30.18 30.43 27.07
CA ARG A 212 -30.44 30.27 28.52
C ARG A 212 -30.12 31.52 29.33
N LYS A 213 -29.43 32.49 28.73
CA LYS A 213 -29.01 33.73 29.40
C LYS A 213 -29.99 34.90 29.17
N ASN A 214 -30.96 34.71 28.27
CA ASN A 214 -32.13 35.57 28.05
C ASN A 214 -33.38 34.83 28.52
#